data_AF-A0A9P5V7I0-F1
#
_entry.id   AF-A0A9P5V7I0-F1
#
_cell.length_a   1.000
_cell.length_b   1.000
_cell.length_c   1.000
_cell.angle_alpha   90.00
_cell.angle_beta   90.00
_cell.angle_gamma   90.00
#
_symmetry.space_group_name_H-M   'P 1'
#
loop_
_entity.id
_entity.type
_entity.pdbx_description
1 polymer ?
#
loop_
_entity_poly.entity_id
_entity_poly.type
_entity_poly.pdbx_seq_one_letter_code
_entity_poly.pdbx_strand_id
1 'polypeptide(L)'
;MQSTSSDKSISLLDFPEIRARVATFLDRKDCVALMRVSRDCISLYKGSSLRYLSASLAQIWTYDIEDSSAPCLLEHFPLLVRWDVSSLAQPKYRTIDLKQLDFSIWCPLLKEIVIAYDSTNSAEDMSTMLLHSFGGLESCTLSVQDVTMPVPTSLLSHQESLTSITIFGKIQGTESMQCLYLILKMCQNLRVISFEQLVYDLDWADTFRWNCQDLQVLRMRFKNLDTPKSMGSCIKHICDWRRFDRCAWLLLEDAIPMASQVAEFLTQFKMLTTVWFGTRNYYLSASPS
;
A
#
# COMPACT_ATOMS: atom_id res chain seq x y z
N MET A 1 -23.99 -5.17 -66.56
CA MET A 1 -23.05 -5.98 -65.75
C MET A 1 -21.79 -5.17 -65.55
N GLN A 2 -21.63 -4.55 -64.38
CA GLN A 2 -20.37 -3.92 -63.97
C GLN A 2 -20.03 -4.47 -62.59
N SER A 3 -19.03 -5.34 -62.54
CA SER A 3 -18.45 -5.90 -61.33
C SER A 3 -17.46 -4.89 -60.76
N THR A 4 -17.81 -4.21 -59.67
CA THR A 4 -16.84 -3.47 -58.87
C THR A 4 -16.36 -4.38 -57.74
N SER A 5 -15.28 -5.12 -58.00
CA SER A 5 -14.53 -5.85 -56.98
C SER A 5 -13.78 -4.84 -56.10
N SER A 6 -14.37 -4.53 -54.95
CA SER A 6 -13.68 -3.82 -53.87
C SER A 6 -12.66 -4.79 -53.26
N ASP A 7 -11.42 -4.68 -53.70
CA ASP A 7 -10.27 -5.27 -53.02
C ASP A 7 -10.15 -4.61 -51.64
N LYS A 8 -10.63 -5.32 -50.62
CA LYS A 8 -10.31 -5.01 -49.23
C LYS A 8 -8.84 -5.36 -49.03
N SER A 9 -7.97 -4.35 -49.16
CA SER A 9 -6.58 -4.45 -48.72
C SER A 9 -6.58 -4.81 -47.24
N ILE A 10 -6.29 -6.06 -46.93
CA ILE A 10 -6.05 -6.54 -45.57
C ILE A 10 -4.82 -5.78 -45.09
N SER A 11 -5.00 -4.78 -44.23
CA SER A 11 -3.87 -4.15 -43.53
C SER A 11 -3.25 -5.22 -42.64
N LEU A 12 -2.18 -5.84 -43.14
CA LEU A 12 -1.56 -7.05 -42.59
C LEU A 12 -0.95 -6.89 -41.18
N LEU A 13 -1.01 -5.70 -40.60
CA LEU A 13 -0.59 -5.43 -39.23
C LEU A 13 -1.57 -4.42 -38.62
N ASP A 14 -2.41 -4.87 -37.69
CA ASP A 14 -3.20 -3.99 -36.83
C ASP A 14 -2.24 -3.31 -35.84
N PHE A 15 -1.60 -2.25 -36.32
CA PHE A 15 -0.65 -1.47 -35.54
C PHE A 15 -1.24 -0.96 -34.22
N PRO A 16 -2.51 -0.52 -34.12
CA PRO A 16 -3.15 -0.24 -32.84
C PRO A 16 -3.07 -1.40 -31.84
N GLU A 17 -3.43 -2.61 -32.24
CA GLU A 17 -3.38 -3.78 -31.34
C GLU A 17 -1.94 -4.15 -30.94
N ILE A 18 -1.02 -4.13 -31.90
CA ILE A 18 0.41 -4.38 -31.63
C ILE A 18 0.97 -3.31 -30.70
N ARG A 19 0.63 -2.04 -30.89
CA ARG A 19 1.07 -0.93 -30.02
C ARG A 19 0.48 -1.06 -28.62
N ALA A 20 -0.79 -1.44 -28.48
CA ALA A 20 -1.41 -1.68 -27.16
C ALA A 20 -0.72 -2.83 -26.41
N ARG A 21 -0.32 -3.90 -27.12
CA ARG A 21 0.46 -5.00 -26.55
C ARG A 21 1.90 -4.61 -26.25
N VAL A 22 2.55 -3.80 -27.09
CA VAL A 22 3.91 -3.30 -26.84
C VAL A 22 3.91 -2.32 -25.67
N ALA A 23 2.88 -1.49 -25.53
CA ALA A 23 2.73 -0.51 -24.46
C ALA A 23 2.78 -1.12 -23.06
N THR A 24 2.39 -2.39 -22.88
CA THR A 24 2.53 -3.08 -21.59
C THR A 24 3.98 -3.45 -21.24
N PHE A 25 4.90 -3.41 -22.22
CA PHE A 25 6.33 -3.71 -22.05
C PHE A 25 7.20 -2.46 -22.09
N LEU A 26 6.63 -1.30 -22.46
CA LEU A 26 7.37 -0.06 -22.50
C LEU A 26 7.68 0.40 -21.09
N ASP A 27 8.94 0.75 -20.88
CA ASP A 27 9.28 1.46 -19.67
C ASP A 27 8.71 2.89 -19.71
N ARG A 28 8.76 3.53 -18.55
CA ARG A 28 8.28 4.89 -18.38
C ARG A 28 8.88 5.89 -19.38
N LYS A 29 10.18 5.79 -19.70
CA LYS A 29 10.84 6.72 -20.61
C LYS A 29 10.29 6.55 -22.02
N ASP A 30 10.03 5.30 -22.41
CA ASP A 30 9.50 4.98 -23.72
C ASP A 30 8.02 5.41 -23.87
N CYS A 31 7.21 5.24 -22.83
CA CYS A 31 5.82 5.73 -22.82
C CYS A 31 5.76 7.26 -22.98
N VAL A 32 6.60 8.01 -22.24
CA VAL A 32 6.68 9.47 -22.35
C VAL A 32 7.23 9.89 -23.72
N ALA A 33 8.24 9.20 -24.24
CA ALA A 33 8.77 9.45 -25.58
C ALA A 33 7.70 9.23 -26.66
N LEU A 34 6.92 8.15 -26.55
CA LEU A 34 5.83 7.85 -27.49
C LEU A 34 4.69 8.86 -27.44
N MET A 35 4.33 9.36 -26.25
CA MET A 35 3.34 10.41 -26.11
C MET A 35 3.81 11.75 -26.71
N ARG A 36 5.12 12.03 -26.67
CA ARG A 36 5.71 13.23 -27.31
C ARG A 36 5.76 13.13 -28.84
N VAL A 37 5.88 11.93 -29.39
CA VAL A 37 6.05 11.73 -30.85
C VAL A 37 4.74 11.89 -31.63
N SER A 38 3.58 11.60 -31.04
CA SER A 38 2.31 11.78 -31.72
C SER A 38 1.14 11.95 -30.76
N ARG A 39 0.32 12.98 -30.97
CA ARG A 39 -0.97 13.17 -30.28
C ARG A 39 -1.93 12.01 -30.53
N ASP A 40 -1.81 11.31 -31.67
CA ASP A 40 -2.63 10.14 -31.99
C ASP A 40 -2.26 8.93 -31.14
N CYS A 41 -1.05 8.87 -30.58
CA CYS A 41 -0.65 7.82 -29.65
C CYS A 41 -1.42 7.88 -28.32
N ILE A 42 -2.02 9.03 -27.96
CA ILE A 42 -2.85 9.15 -26.75
C ILE A 42 -4.08 8.24 -26.85
N SER A 43 -4.64 8.06 -28.06
CA SER A 43 -5.75 7.13 -28.29
C SER A 43 -5.36 5.66 -28.05
N LEU A 44 -4.08 5.31 -28.18
CA LEU A 44 -3.56 3.96 -27.94
C LEU A 44 -3.53 3.60 -26.45
N TYR A 45 -3.40 4.61 -25.59
CA TYR A 45 -3.39 4.41 -24.15
C TYR A 45 -4.79 4.53 -23.55
N LYS A 46 -5.75 5.15 -24.25
CA LYS A 46 -7.14 5.21 -23.78
C LYS A 46 -7.74 3.81 -23.74
N GLY A 47 -7.96 3.30 -22.53
CA GLY A 47 -8.36 1.89 -22.31
C GLY A 47 -7.19 0.93 -22.13
N SER A 48 -5.99 1.45 -21.87
CA SER A 48 -4.81 0.65 -21.51
C SER A 48 -5.14 -0.30 -20.36
N SER A 49 -4.64 -1.53 -20.45
CA SER A 49 -4.74 -2.54 -19.39
C SER A 49 -3.77 -2.30 -18.25
N LEU A 50 -3.05 -1.17 -18.22
CA LEU A 50 -2.10 -0.83 -17.17
C LEU A 50 -2.78 -0.86 -15.79
N ARG A 51 -2.27 -1.72 -14.90
CA ARG A 51 -2.74 -1.88 -13.50
C ARG A 51 -1.81 -1.21 -12.49
N TYR A 52 -0.59 -0.90 -12.90
CA TYR A 52 0.48 -0.40 -12.05
C TYR A 52 1.19 0.76 -12.74
N LEU A 53 1.44 1.83 -12.00
CA LEU A 53 2.17 3.00 -12.48
C LEU A 53 3.23 3.38 -11.45
N SER A 54 4.45 3.69 -11.91
CA SER A 54 5.47 4.32 -11.08
C SER A 54 5.82 5.69 -11.65
N ALA A 55 5.42 6.76 -10.94
CA ALA A 55 5.59 8.14 -11.38
C ALA A 55 5.45 9.12 -10.22
N SER A 56 6.16 10.25 -10.26
CA SER A 56 5.92 11.37 -9.33
C SER A 56 4.63 12.12 -9.69
N LEU A 57 4.15 12.93 -8.73
CA LEU A 57 3.06 13.88 -8.97
C LEU A 57 3.43 14.84 -10.10
N ALA A 58 4.62 15.47 -10.09
CA ALA A 58 5.05 16.28 -11.22
C ALA A 58 4.97 15.53 -12.55
N GLN A 59 5.25 14.23 -12.60
CA GLN A 59 5.32 13.45 -13.84
C GLN A 59 3.95 13.07 -14.42
N ILE A 60 2.94 12.92 -13.58
CA ILE A 60 1.57 12.66 -14.05
C ILE A 60 0.91 13.93 -14.59
N TRP A 61 1.34 15.10 -14.12
CA TRP A 61 0.84 16.42 -14.54
C TRP A 61 1.86 17.22 -15.38
N THR A 62 3.03 16.66 -15.71
CA THR A 62 3.98 17.37 -16.59
C THR A 62 3.54 17.15 -18.01
N TYR A 63 2.98 18.20 -18.57
CA TYR A 63 2.82 18.35 -20.00
C TYR A 63 4.15 18.60 -20.69
N ASP A 64 4.07 18.40 -22.00
CA ASP A 64 4.79 19.21 -22.97
C ASP A 64 4.79 20.67 -22.50
N ILE A 65 5.97 21.28 -22.37
CA ILE A 65 6.14 22.64 -21.80
C ILE A 65 5.28 23.68 -22.55
N GLU A 66 4.80 23.32 -23.73
CA GLU A 66 4.09 24.15 -24.69
C GLU A 66 2.54 24.08 -24.57
N ASP A 67 1.94 23.14 -23.82
CA ASP A 67 0.47 22.98 -23.75
C ASP A 67 -0.04 22.83 -22.31
N SER A 68 -0.55 23.93 -21.74
CA SER A 68 -1.15 23.96 -20.40
C SER A 68 -2.53 23.30 -20.30
N SER A 69 -3.15 22.99 -21.45
CA SER A 69 -4.51 22.45 -21.54
C SER A 69 -4.57 20.93 -21.62
N ALA A 70 -3.43 20.26 -21.78
CA ALA A 70 -3.41 18.84 -21.93
C ALA A 70 -3.94 18.12 -20.66
N PRO A 71 -4.42 16.86 -20.78
CA PRO A 71 -5.17 16.13 -19.72
C PRO A 71 -4.26 15.34 -18.76
N CYS A 72 -4.71 15.07 -17.54
CA CYS A 72 -3.88 14.36 -16.55
C CYS A 72 -3.52 12.96 -17.09
N LEU A 73 -2.28 12.48 -16.90
CA LEU A 73 -1.88 11.16 -17.43
C LEU A 73 -2.79 10.03 -16.90
N LEU A 74 -3.34 10.18 -15.69
CA LEU A 74 -4.28 9.23 -15.10
C LEU A 74 -5.58 9.08 -15.89
N GLU A 75 -6.01 10.09 -16.67
CA GLU A 75 -7.20 10.00 -17.53
C GLU A 75 -7.10 8.87 -18.58
N HIS A 76 -5.88 8.45 -18.88
CA HIS A 76 -5.62 7.39 -19.85
C HIS A 76 -5.57 6.00 -19.20
N PHE A 77 -5.57 5.88 -17.87
CA PHE A 77 -5.39 4.60 -17.16
C PHE A 77 -6.57 4.24 -16.25
N PRO A 78 -7.80 4.08 -16.78
CA PRO A 78 -8.99 3.85 -15.96
C PRO A 78 -8.96 2.54 -15.18
N LEU A 79 -8.09 1.62 -15.54
CA LEU A 79 -7.91 0.33 -14.88
C LEU A 79 -6.73 0.31 -13.90
N LEU A 80 -6.09 1.46 -13.65
CA LEU A 80 -4.98 1.56 -12.71
C LEU A 80 -5.44 1.15 -11.31
N VAL A 81 -4.74 0.19 -10.70
CA VAL A 81 -5.03 -0.32 -9.35
C VAL A 81 -4.04 0.21 -8.33
N ARG A 82 -2.78 0.32 -8.74
CA ARG A 82 -1.67 0.70 -7.88
C ARG A 82 -0.83 1.83 -8.47
N TRP A 83 -0.46 2.78 -7.62
CA TRP A 83 0.47 3.84 -7.96
C TRP A 83 1.64 3.93 -6.97
N ASP A 84 2.85 3.73 -7.48
CA ASP A 84 4.10 3.97 -6.76
C ASP A 84 4.58 5.41 -7.04
N VAL A 85 4.41 6.27 -6.04
CA VAL A 85 4.73 7.69 -6.07
C VAL A 85 6.19 7.91 -5.64
N SER A 86 7.02 8.31 -6.60
CA SER A 86 8.44 8.57 -6.31
C SER A 86 8.69 9.96 -5.71
N SER A 87 7.77 10.90 -5.84
CA SER A 87 7.85 12.24 -5.26
C SER A 87 6.49 12.95 -5.38
N LEU A 88 6.13 13.74 -4.37
CA LEU A 88 4.95 14.60 -4.35
C LEU A 88 5.27 16.04 -4.78
N ALA A 89 6.50 16.31 -5.23
CA ALA A 89 6.86 17.61 -5.75
C ALA A 89 5.91 18.02 -6.89
N GLN A 90 5.37 19.23 -6.78
CA GLN A 90 4.50 19.80 -7.80
C GLN A 90 5.31 20.16 -9.06
N PRO A 91 4.68 20.16 -10.24
CA PRO A 91 5.35 20.61 -11.47
C PRO A 91 5.72 22.10 -11.38
N LYS A 92 6.92 22.47 -11.86
CA LYS A 92 7.48 23.82 -11.72
C LYS A 92 6.60 24.94 -12.27
N TYR A 93 5.77 24.64 -13.26
CA TYR A 93 5.00 25.62 -14.03
C TYR A 93 3.50 25.62 -13.69
N ARG A 94 3.06 24.76 -12.77
CA ARG A 94 1.65 24.62 -12.41
C ARG A 94 1.50 24.24 -10.94
N THR A 95 0.80 25.08 -10.19
CA THR A 95 0.34 24.72 -8.84
C THR A 95 -0.90 23.84 -8.98
N ILE A 96 -0.88 22.69 -8.30
CA ILE A 96 -2.01 21.77 -8.27
C ILE A 96 -2.66 21.89 -6.91
N ASP A 97 -3.97 22.18 -6.88
CA ASP A 97 -4.74 22.14 -5.64
C ASP A 97 -5.09 20.69 -5.31
N LEU A 98 -4.30 20.07 -4.43
CA LEU A 98 -4.49 18.68 -4.00
C LEU A 98 -5.87 18.43 -3.35
N LYS A 99 -6.54 19.47 -2.83
CA LYS A 99 -7.87 19.34 -2.20
C LYS A 99 -8.98 19.13 -3.22
N GLN A 100 -8.75 19.51 -4.47
CA GLN A 100 -9.71 19.37 -5.56
C GLN A 100 -9.43 18.14 -6.44
N LEU A 101 -8.36 17.41 -6.15
CA LEU A 101 -8.05 16.18 -6.87
C LEU A 101 -8.89 15.04 -6.31
N ASP A 102 -9.65 14.40 -7.19
CA ASP A 102 -10.31 13.12 -6.92
C ASP A 102 -9.89 12.14 -8.02
N PHE A 103 -8.98 11.21 -7.69
CA PHE A 103 -8.50 10.22 -8.64
C PHE A 103 -9.55 9.19 -9.00
N SER A 104 -10.64 9.05 -8.22
CA SER A 104 -11.69 8.09 -8.54
C SER A 104 -12.43 8.43 -9.83
N ILE A 105 -12.41 9.71 -10.24
CA ILE A 105 -12.98 10.19 -11.51
C ILE A 105 -12.22 9.59 -12.71
N TRP A 106 -10.90 9.48 -12.61
CA TRP A 106 -10.04 9.02 -13.71
C TRP A 106 -9.67 7.54 -13.59
N CYS A 107 -9.36 7.10 -12.37
CA CYS A 107 -8.91 5.76 -12.01
C CYS A 107 -9.77 5.20 -10.87
N PRO A 108 -11.03 4.78 -11.12
CA PRO A 108 -11.92 4.30 -10.07
C PRO A 108 -11.43 3.03 -9.35
N LEU A 109 -10.51 2.29 -9.97
CA LEU A 109 -9.89 1.09 -9.41
C LEU A 109 -8.61 1.37 -8.62
N LEU A 110 -8.16 2.62 -8.54
CA LEU A 110 -6.93 2.99 -7.83
C LEU A 110 -7.16 2.89 -6.32
N LYS A 111 -6.66 1.81 -5.73
CA LYS A 111 -6.89 1.44 -4.33
C LYS A 111 -5.59 1.23 -3.55
N GLU A 112 -4.46 1.17 -4.25
CA GLU A 112 -3.14 0.97 -3.64
C GLU A 112 -2.22 2.14 -3.95
N ILE A 113 -1.56 2.67 -2.92
CA ILE A 113 -0.52 3.68 -3.06
C ILE A 113 0.74 3.27 -2.34
N VAL A 114 1.88 3.51 -2.98
CA VAL A 114 3.21 3.34 -2.39
C VAL A 114 3.97 4.64 -2.50
N ILE A 115 4.27 5.26 -1.37
CA ILE A 115 5.10 6.46 -1.29
C ILE A 115 6.43 6.01 -0.70
N ALA A 116 7.28 5.53 -1.60
CA ALA A 116 8.63 5.14 -1.27
C ALA A 116 9.57 6.20 -1.85
N TYR A 117 10.44 6.76 -1.03
CA TYR A 117 11.60 7.58 -1.45
C TYR A 117 11.37 9.07 -1.75
N ASP A 118 11.01 9.89 -0.76
CA ASP A 118 11.67 11.22 -0.66
C ASP A 118 11.47 11.88 0.71
N SER A 119 12.55 12.32 1.36
CA SER A 119 12.49 13.17 2.56
C SER A 119 12.07 14.62 2.25
N THR A 120 11.89 14.97 0.97
CA THR A 120 11.48 16.31 0.55
C THR A 120 9.97 16.49 0.41
N ASN A 121 9.19 15.41 0.54
CA ASN A 121 7.75 15.52 0.47
C ASN A 121 7.22 16.20 1.75
N SER A 122 6.35 17.20 1.58
CA SER A 122 5.64 17.78 2.70
C SER A 122 4.63 16.75 3.23
N ALA A 123 4.70 16.43 4.52
CA ALA A 123 3.69 15.59 5.16
C ALA A 123 2.27 16.17 5.01
N GLU A 124 2.15 17.49 4.87
CA GLU A 124 0.88 18.17 4.58
C GLU A 124 0.35 17.84 3.18
N ASP A 125 1.23 17.81 2.16
CA ASP A 125 0.82 17.45 0.79
C ASP A 125 0.39 16.00 0.72
N MET A 126 1.14 15.11 1.39
CA MET A 126 0.78 13.70 1.51
C MET A 126 -0.56 13.51 2.21
N SER A 127 -0.73 14.17 3.35
CA SER A 127 -1.97 14.14 4.13
C SER A 127 -3.15 14.62 3.28
N THR A 128 -3.00 15.76 2.61
CA THR A 128 -4.03 16.35 1.74
C THR A 128 -4.42 15.41 0.60
N MET A 129 -3.43 14.82 -0.08
CA MET A 129 -3.67 13.85 -1.16
C MET A 129 -4.38 12.59 -0.66
N LEU A 130 -3.94 12.02 0.47
CA LEU A 130 -4.59 10.84 1.05
C LEU A 130 -6.03 11.14 1.46
N LEU A 131 -6.29 12.31 2.03
CA LEU A 131 -7.62 12.69 2.52
C LEU A 131 -8.63 12.91 1.39
N HIS A 132 -8.21 13.54 0.29
CA HIS A 132 -9.14 14.04 -0.72
C HIS A 132 -9.15 13.22 -2.02
N SER A 133 -8.06 12.53 -2.36
CA SER A 133 -7.87 12.04 -3.72
C SER A 133 -8.27 10.59 -3.98
N PHE A 134 -8.67 9.82 -2.96
CA PHE A 134 -8.98 8.40 -3.10
C PHE A 134 -10.43 8.08 -2.68
N GLY A 135 -11.18 7.41 -3.56
CA GLY A 135 -12.54 6.92 -3.27
C GLY A 135 -12.56 5.57 -2.54
N GLY A 136 -11.82 5.44 -1.44
CA GLY A 136 -11.73 4.22 -0.61
C GLY A 136 -10.40 3.48 -0.81
N LEU A 137 -9.33 4.02 -0.26
CA LEU A 137 -7.98 3.45 -0.30
C LEU A 137 -7.93 2.13 0.49
N GLU A 138 -7.35 1.07 -0.10
CA GLU A 138 -7.27 -0.26 0.52
C GLU A 138 -5.86 -0.59 1.02
N SER A 139 -4.81 -0.13 0.34
CA SER A 139 -3.43 -0.41 0.70
C SER A 139 -2.59 0.85 0.65
N CYS A 140 -1.86 1.12 1.72
CA CYS A 140 -0.93 2.24 1.79
C CYS A 140 0.44 1.80 2.26
N THR A 141 1.48 2.22 1.53
CA THR A 141 2.87 1.97 1.88
C THR A 141 3.62 3.28 2.02
N LEU A 142 4.25 3.52 3.16
CA LEU A 142 4.86 4.81 3.52
C LEU A 142 6.29 4.65 4.05
N SER A 143 7.08 5.71 3.99
CA SER A 143 8.29 5.84 4.80
C SER A 143 7.92 6.31 6.20
N VAL A 144 8.64 5.84 7.21
CA VAL A 144 8.49 6.29 8.61
C VAL A 144 8.68 7.79 8.77
N GLN A 145 9.52 8.41 7.93
CA GLN A 145 9.78 9.85 7.96
C GLN A 145 8.52 10.67 7.65
N ASP A 146 7.58 10.06 6.93
CA ASP A 146 6.32 10.68 6.55
C ASP A 146 5.22 10.44 7.59
N VAL A 147 5.47 9.62 8.62
CA VAL A 147 4.49 9.28 9.67
C VAL A 147 4.51 10.35 10.76
N THR A 148 4.00 11.52 10.41
CA THR A 148 3.66 12.64 11.32
C THR A 148 2.15 12.71 11.47
N MET A 149 1.64 13.30 12.57
CA MET A 149 0.20 13.31 12.91
C MET A 149 -0.82 13.59 11.76
N PRO A 150 -0.54 14.48 10.78
CA PRO A 150 -1.44 14.68 9.65
C PRO A 150 -1.70 13.41 8.83
N VAL A 151 -0.68 12.59 8.57
CA VAL A 151 -0.79 11.43 7.67
C VAL A 151 -1.66 10.29 8.24
N PRO A 152 -1.47 9.82 9.50
CA PRO A 152 -2.38 8.90 10.15
C PRO A 152 -3.82 9.41 10.18
N THR A 153 -4.02 10.70 10.48
CA THR A 153 -5.35 11.30 10.52
C THR A 153 -6.05 11.18 9.16
N SER A 154 -5.31 11.42 8.08
CA SER A 154 -5.82 11.24 6.72
C SER A 154 -6.05 9.77 6.37
N LEU A 155 -5.23 8.84 6.85
CA LEU A 155 -5.50 7.40 6.71
C LEU A 155 -6.75 6.95 7.48
N LEU A 156 -7.10 7.59 8.60
CA LEU A 156 -8.33 7.29 9.34
C LEU A 156 -9.60 7.61 8.54
N SER A 157 -9.53 8.54 7.58
CA SER A 157 -10.65 8.78 6.67
C SER A 157 -10.98 7.54 5.80
N HIS A 158 -10.02 6.62 5.66
CA HIS A 158 -10.16 5.33 4.97
C HIS A 158 -10.33 4.15 5.93
N GLN A 159 -10.69 4.36 7.20
CA GLN A 159 -10.76 3.29 8.20
C GLN A 159 -11.68 2.11 7.80
N GLU A 160 -12.68 2.36 6.95
CA GLU A 160 -13.61 1.34 6.46
C GLU A 160 -13.05 0.55 5.26
N SER A 161 -12.18 1.14 4.45
CA SER A 161 -11.62 0.48 3.25
C SER A 161 -10.19 -0.03 3.45
N LEU A 162 -9.43 0.54 4.38
CA LEU A 162 -8.00 0.24 4.55
C LEU A 162 -7.80 -1.18 5.11
N THR A 163 -7.24 -2.06 4.28
CA THR A 163 -6.96 -3.46 4.62
C THR A 163 -5.47 -3.74 4.81
N SER A 164 -4.59 -2.89 4.27
CA SER A 164 -3.15 -3.09 4.31
C SER A 164 -2.40 -1.80 4.61
N ILE A 165 -1.47 -1.87 5.57
CA ILE A 165 -0.54 -0.80 5.83
C ILE A 165 0.89 -1.33 5.96
N THR A 166 1.80 -0.70 5.22
CA THR A 166 3.24 -1.01 5.27
C THR A 166 4.03 0.25 5.55
N ILE A 167 4.92 0.21 6.54
CA ILE A 167 5.77 1.35 6.89
C ILE A 167 7.21 0.87 6.93
N PHE A 168 8.05 1.51 6.12
CA PHE A 168 9.47 1.22 6.01
C PHE A 168 10.32 2.24 6.75
N GLY A 169 11.52 1.84 7.16
CA GLY A 169 12.43 2.71 7.89
C GLY A 169 12.26 2.59 9.41
N LYS A 170 13.30 3.02 10.13
CA LYS A 170 13.42 2.82 11.58
C LYS A 170 12.53 3.79 12.32
N ILE A 171 11.52 3.26 13.01
CA ILE A 171 10.61 4.03 13.85
C ILE A 171 11.34 4.43 15.12
N GLN A 172 11.47 5.74 15.31
CA GLN A 172 12.07 6.37 16.47
C GLN A 172 11.13 7.47 16.94
N GLY A 173 11.03 7.66 18.26
CA GLY A 173 10.19 8.69 18.83
C GLY A 173 8.80 8.18 19.22
N THR A 174 8.26 8.82 20.26
CA THR A 174 6.96 8.52 20.84
C THR A 174 5.82 8.97 19.93
N GLU A 175 6.01 10.03 19.15
CA GLU A 175 4.98 10.59 18.27
C GLU A 175 4.61 9.63 17.13
N SER A 176 5.59 9.13 16.38
CA SER A 176 5.32 8.15 15.32
C SER A 176 4.72 6.87 15.89
N MET A 177 5.09 6.46 17.12
CA MET A 177 4.45 5.33 17.79
C MET A 177 2.97 5.61 18.08
N GLN A 178 2.64 6.77 18.65
CA GLN A 178 1.24 7.18 18.90
C GLN A 178 0.41 7.20 17.60
N CYS A 179 1.00 7.70 16.51
CA CYS A 179 0.42 7.68 15.17
C CYS A 179 0.04 6.25 14.72
N LEU A 180 0.96 5.29 14.87
CA LEU A 180 0.71 3.90 14.53
C LEU A 180 -0.38 3.29 15.40
N TYR A 181 -0.32 3.52 16.71
CA TYR A 181 -1.34 3.01 17.63
C TYR A 181 -2.73 3.51 17.28
N LEU A 182 -2.85 4.76 16.86
CA LEU A 182 -4.11 5.32 16.39
C LEU A 182 -4.65 4.56 15.18
N ILE A 183 -3.81 4.28 14.18
CA ILE A 183 -4.20 3.49 13.00
C ILE A 183 -4.66 2.07 13.42
N LEU A 184 -3.88 1.39 14.26
CA LEU A 184 -4.18 0.02 14.71
C LEU A 184 -5.45 -0.07 15.58
N LYS A 185 -5.77 1.01 16.29
CA LYS A 185 -6.98 1.13 17.11
C LYS A 185 -8.21 1.45 16.28
N MET A 186 -8.08 2.26 15.23
CA MET A 186 -9.24 2.79 14.50
C MET A 186 -9.58 1.99 13.23
N CYS A 187 -8.58 1.44 12.53
CA CYS A 187 -8.79 0.71 11.28
C CYS A 187 -9.06 -0.78 11.53
N GLN A 188 -10.33 -1.13 11.70
CA GLN A 188 -10.77 -2.49 12.09
C GLN A 188 -10.58 -3.52 10.97
N ASN A 189 -10.58 -3.08 9.72
CA ASN A 189 -10.49 -3.94 8.54
C ASN A 189 -9.05 -4.27 8.12
N LEU A 190 -8.04 -3.87 8.91
CA LEU A 190 -6.65 -4.18 8.64
C LEU A 190 -6.39 -5.70 8.71
N ARG A 191 -5.96 -6.25 7.57
CA ARG A 191 -5.56 -7.65 7.38
C ARG A 191 -4.05 -7.81 7.28
N VAL A 192 -3.35 -6.77 6.83
CA VAL A 192 -1.89 -6.76 6.67
C VAL A 192 -1.29 -5.56 7.39
N ILE A 193 -0.43 -5.84 8.35
CA ILE A 193 0.38 -4.84 9.05
C ILE A 193 1.85 -5.21 8.85
N SER A 194 2.63 -4.29 8.27
CA SER A 194 4.05 -4.52 8.03
C SER A 194 4.92 -3.33 8.44
N PHE A 195 5.47 -3.41 9.65
CA PHE A 195 6.40 -2.43 10.24
C PHE A 195 7.74 -3.12 10.53
N GLU A 196 8.51 -3.40 9.47
CA GLU A 196 9.66 -4.30 9.57
C GLU A 196 10.77 -3.83 10.51
N GLN A 197 10.99 -2.51 10.57
CA GLN A 197 12.04 -1.92 11.40
C GLN A 197 11.51 -1.41 12.75
N LEU A 198 10.23 -1.65 13.06
CA LEU A 198 9.64 -1.31 14.35
C LEU A 198 9.92 -2.41 15.37
N VAL A 199 10.33 -1.99 16.57
CA VAL A 199 10.38 -2.85 17.76
C VAL A 199 9.20 -2.48 18.67
N TYR A 200 8.20 -3.35 18.70
CA TYR A 200 7.00 -3.19 19.50
C TYR A 200 7.23 -3.64 20.93
N ASP A 201 6.78 -2.83 21.88
CA ASP A 201 6.90 -3.09 23.30
C ASP A 201 5.51 -3.44 23.85
N LEU A 202 5.35 -4.66 24.37
CA LEU A 202 4.04 -5.16 24.83
C LEU A 202 3.51 -4.37 26.03
N ASP A 203 4.35 -3.64 26.75
CA ASP A 203 3.91 -2.74 27.82
C ASP A 203 2.87 -1.72 27.32
N TRP A 204 2.85 -1.45 26.01
CA TRP A 204 1.88 -0.56 25.37
C TRP A 204 0.62 -1.25 24.86
N ALA A 205 0.59 -2.59 24.79
CA ALA A 205 -0.54 -3.35 24.27
C ALA A 205 -1.80 -3.13 25.12
N ASP A 206 -1.65 -3.03 26.44
CA ASP A 206 -2.76 -2.77 27.36
C ASP A 206 -3.31 -1.35 27.22
N THR A 207 -2.43 -0.39 26.92
CA THR A 207 -2.82 1.01 26.71
C THR A 207 -3.52 1.20 25.36
N PHE A 208 -3.06 0.49 24.34
CA PHE A 208 -3.53 0.62 22.97
C PHE A 208 -4.02 -0.72 22.45
N ARG A 209 -5.26 -1.07 22.82
CA ARG A 209 -5.93 -2.26 22.29
C ARG A 209 -6.13 -2.14 20.77
N TRP A 210 -5.63 -3.13 20.03
CA TRP A 210 -5.80 -3.20 18.58
C TRP A 210 -7.21 -3.69 18.25
N ASN A 211 -7.84 -3.12 17.23
CA ASN A 211 -9.18 -3.49 16.80
C ASN A 211 -9.21 -4.29 15.48
N CYS A 212 -8.05 -4.64 14.92
CA CYS A 212 -7.91 -5.42 13.69
C CYS A 212 -8.16 -6.93 13.92
N GLN A 213 -9.43 -7.32 14.09
CA GLN A 213 -9.80 -8.72 14.39
C GLN A 213 -9.48 -9.68 13.23
N ASP A 214 -9.54 -9.18 11.99
CA ASP A 214 -9.26 -9.92 10.76
C ASP A 214 -7.78 -9.87 10.34
N LEU A 215 -6.88 -9.55 11.27
CA LEU A 215 -5.44 -9.50 10.97
C LEU A 215 -4.93 -10.88 10.53
N GLN A 216 -4.40 -10.96 9.31
CA GLN A 216 -3.87 -12.18 8.69
C GLN A 216 -2.34 -12.19 8.64
N VAL A 217 -1.73 -11.05 8.36
CA VAL A 217 -0.29 -10.91 8.20
C VAL A 217 0.23 -9.82 9.13
N LEU A 218 1.16 -10.20 10.00
CA LEU A 218 1.86 -9.28 10.90
C LEU A 218 3.37 -9.37 10.68
N ARG A 219 3.99 -8.29 10.25
CA ARG A 219 5.45 -8.19 10.14
C ARG A 219 5.95 -7.10 11.08
N MET A 220 6.46 -7.49 12.24
CA MET A 220 6.87 -6.57 13.29
C MET A 220 7.85 -7.25 14.24
N ARG A 221 8.83 -6.52 14.78
CA ARG A 221 9.72 -7.05 15.84
C ARG A 221 9.10 -6.78 17.20
N PHE A 222 9.37 -7.65 18.17
CA PHE A 222 8.95 -7.43 19.56
C PHE A 222 10.19 -7.23 20.44
N LYS A 223 10.10 -6.31 21.40
CA LYS A 223 11.13 -6.07 22.40
C LYS A 223 11.41 -7.37 23.15
N ASN A 224 12.68 -7.68 23.40
CA ASN A 224 13.14 -8.91 24.07
C ASN A 224 12.78 -10.23 23.33
N LEU A 225 12.38 -10.18 22.05
CA LEU A 225 12.12 -11.34 21.20
C LEU A 225 13.02 -11.33 19.95
N ASP A 226 14.34 -11.34 20.15
CA ASP A 226 15.34 -11.14 19.10
C ASP A 226 16.19 -12.38 18.79
N THR A 227 16.20 -13.39 19.66
CA THR A 227 16.94 -14.64 19.42
C THR A 227 16.10 -15.67 18.64
N PRO A 228 16.73 -16.50 17.77
CA PRO A 228 16.03 -17.60 17.11
C PRO A 228 15.36 -18.58 18.08
N LYS A 229 15.96 -18.79 19.27
CA LYS A 229 15.40 -19.66 20.32
C LYS A 229 14.12 -19.07 20.91
N SER A 230 14.12 -17.78 21.29
CA SER A 230 12.93 -17.13 21.84
C SER A 230 11.80 -17.01 20.81
N MET A 231 12.12 -16.68 19.55
CA MET A 231 11.15 -16.70 18.45
C MET A 231 10.54 -18.10 18.24
N GLY A 232 11.36 -19.15 18.23
CA GLY A 232 10.90 -20.54 18.10
C GLY A 232 9.98 -20.96 19.25
N SER A 233 10.30 -20.55 20.49
CA SER A 233 9.43 -20.78 21.65
C SER A 233 8.09 -20.07 21.50
N CYS A 234 8.09 -18.81 21.05
CA CYS A 234 6.87 -18.04 20.82
C CYS A 234 5.95 -18.72 19.80
N ILE A 235 6.48 -19.12 18.64
CA ILE A 235 5.71 -19.84 17.61
C ILE A 235 5.15 -21.16 18.15
N LYS A 236 5.95 -21.91 18.92
CA LYS A 236 5.48 -23.14 19.56
C LYS A 236 4.29 -22.86 20.49
N HIS A 237 4.37 -21.84 21.34
CA HIS A 237 3.26 -21.45 22.22
C HIS A 237 2.00 -21.06 21.45
N ILE A 238 2.11 -20.28 20.38
CA ILE A 238 0.96 -19.92 19.53
C ILE A 238 0.29 -21.17 18.97
N CYS A 239 1.08 -22.10 18.42
CA CYS A 239 0.58 -23.34 17.85
C CYS A 239 -0.07 -24.25 18.91
N ASP A 240 0.56 -24.39 20.07
CA ASP A 240 0.02 -25.21 21.17
C ASP A 240 -1.30 -24.61 21.68
N TRP A 241 -1.38 -23.29 21.86
CA TRP A 241 -2.62 -22.63 22.31
C TRP A 241 -3.76 -22.71 21.32
N ARG A 242 -3.48 -22.66 20.00
CA ARG A 242 -4.51 -22.89 18.96
C ARG A 242 -5.03 -24.32 18.93
N ARG A 243 -4.23 -25.30 19.39
CA ARG A 243 -4.61 -26.73 19.40
C ARG A 243 -5.38 -27.14 20.65
N PHE A 244 -5.03 -26.58 21.80
CA PHE A 244 -5.53 -27.04 23.11
C PHE A 244 -6.48 -26.04 23.79
N ASP A 245 -6.95 -25.04 23.04
CA ASP A 245 -8.01 -24.10 23.42
C ASP A 245 -7.87 -23.54 24.86
N ARG A 246 -6.75 -22.85 25.14
CA ARG A 246 -6.32 -22.13 26.38
C ARG A 246 -6.50 -22.80 27.77
N CYS A 247 -7.25 -23.89 27.93
CA CYS A 247 -7.73 -24.37 29.23
C CYS A 247 -6.67 -25.05 30.10
N ALA A 248 -5.46 -25.34 29.58
CA ALA A 248 -4.50 -26.20 30.28
C ALA A 248 -3.32 -25.48 30.97
N TRP A 249 -3.13 -24.16 30.81
CA TRP A 249 -1.83 -23.53 31.13
C TRP A 249 -1.82 -22.46 32.23
N LEU A 250 -2.93 -22.21 32.92
CA LEU A 250 -3.08 -21.11 33.90
C LEU A 250 -2.43 -21.35 35.28
N LEU A 251 -1.45 -22.24 35.43
CA LEU A 251 -0.99 -22.68 36.77
C LEU A 251 0.52 -22.58 37.05
N LEU A 252 1.28 -21.71 36.39
CA LEU A 252 2.60 -21.35 36.89
C LEU A 252 2.66 -19.86 37.27
N GLU A 253 2.79 -19.60 38.56
CA GLU A 253 2.94 -18.28 39.20
C GLU A 253 4.31 -17.63 38.99
N ASP A 254 5.16 -18.19 38.12
CA ASP A 254 6.46 -17.60 37.78
C ASP A 254 6.32 -16.53 36.69
N ALA A 255 7.27 -15.59 36.66
CA ALA A 255 7.34 -14.53 35.65
C ALA A 255 7.19 -15.10 34.23
N ILE A 256 6.10 -14.74 33.55
CA ILE A 256 5.76 -15.24 32.22
C ILE A 256 6.88 -14.83 31.25
N PRO A 257 7.57 -15.79 30.59
CA PRO A 257 8.60 -15.47 29.62
C PRO A 257 8.07 -14.56 28.50
N MET A 258 8.89 -13.62 28.01
CA MET A 258 8.50 -12.70 26.93
C MET A 258 7.88 -13.42 25.72
N ALA A 259 8.43 -14.59 25.35
CA ALA A 259 7.91 -15.40 24.24
C ALA A 259 6.45 -15.83 24.45
N SER A 260 6.07 -16.12 25.69
CA SER A 260 4.69 -16.48 26.07
C SER A 260 3.79 -15.25 26.05
N GLN A 261 4.26 -14.09 26.54
CA GLN A 261 3.48 -12.84 26.48
C GLN A 261 3.19 -12.42 25.03
N VAL A 262 4.20 -12.47 24.15
CA VAL A 262 4.00 -12.16 22.71
C VAL A 262 3.06 -13.17 22.08
N ALA A 263 3.21 -14.46 22.39
CA ALA A 263 2.28 -15.46 21.90
C ALA A 263 0.84 -15.13 22.35
N GLU A 264 0.66 -14.63 23.57
CA GLU A 264 -0.67 -14.46 24.16
C GLU A 264 -1.38 -13.33 23.46
N PHE A 265 -0.65 -12.21 23.32
CA PHE A 265 -1.03 -11.09 22.49
C PHE A 265 -1.39 -11.54 21.07
N LEU A 266 -0.57 -12.35 20.41
CA LEU A 266 -0.82 -12.77 19.02
C LEU A 266 -2.01 -13.73 18.87
N THR A 267 -2.30 -14.55 19.87
CA THR A 267 -3.46 -15.46 19.81
C THR A 267 -4.81 -14.75 19.89
N GLN A 268 -4.86 -13.46 20.23
CA GLN A 268 -6.10 -12.69 20.14
C GLN A 268 -6.56 -12.50 18.68
N PHE A 269 -5.65 -12.60 17.71
CA PHE A 269 -5.94 -12.49 16.28
C PHE A 269 -6.21 -13.88 15.69
N LYS A 270 -7.49 -14.26 15.66
CA LYS A 270 -7.93 -15.59 15.21
C LYS A 270 -7.56 -15.89 13.74
N MET A 271 -7.57 -14.86 12.90
CA MET A 271 -7.27 -14.96 11.47
C MET A 271 -5.78 -14.90 11.14
N LEU A 272 -4.90 -14.73 12.13
CA LEU A 272 -3.47 -14.52 11.89
C LEU A 272 -2.82 -15.79 11.32
N THR A 273 -2.37 -15.74 10.07
CA THR A 273 -1.74 -16.87 9.37
C THR A 273 -0.24 -16.69 9.20
N THR A 274 0.25 -15.46 9.16
CA THR A 274 1.67 -15.16 8.89
C THR A 274 2.22 -14.17 9.89
N VAL A 275 3.35 -14.53 10.52
CA VAL A 275 4.08 -13.64 11.43
C VAL A 275 5.54 -13.54 11.02
N TRP A 276 6.09 -12.33 11.03
CA TRP A 276 7.52 -12.09 10.83
C TRP A 276 8.08 -11.36 12.03
N PHE A 277 9.15 -11.90 12.62
CA PHE A 277 9.78 -11.39 13.85
C PHE A 277 11.15 -10.72 13.62
N GLY A 278 11.44 -10.25 12.40
CA GLY A 278 12.72 -9.61 12.09
C GLY A 278 13.62 -10.36 11.12
N THR A 279 13.48 -11.68 11.03
CA THR A 279 14.44 -12.55 10.33
C THR A 279 13.80 -13.39 9.23
N ARG A 280 12.65 -14.00 9.49
CA ARG A 280 11.93 -14.86 8.55
C ARG A 280 10.43 -14.86 8.82
N ASN A 281 9.67 -15.25 7.80
CA ASN A 281 8.24 -15.50 7.92
C ASN A 281 8.00 -16.85 8.59
N TYR A 282 7.05 -16.87 9.51
CA TYR A 282 6.50 -18.05 10.14
C TYR A 282 5.03 -18.18 9.71
N TYR A 283 4.67 -19.37 9.23
CA TYR A 283 3.30 -19.68 8.82
C TYR A 283 2.62 -20.46 9.93
N LEU A 284 1.50 -19.93 10.40
CA LEU A 284 0.68 -20.51 11.46
C LEU A 284 -0.44 -21.34 10.82
N SER A 285 -0.82 -22.43 11.48
CA SER A 285 -2.03 -23.16 11.09
C SER A 285 -3.27 -22.30 11.35
N ALA A 286 -4.24 -22.38 10.43
CA ALA A 286 -5.53 -21.72 10.62
C ALA A 286 -6.16 -22.21 11.93
N SER A 287 -6.75 -21.29 12.70
CA SER A 287 -7.55 -21.69 13.85
C SER A 287 -8.73 -22.53 13.33
N PRO A 288 -9.07 -23.66 13.97
CA PRO A 288 -10.34 -24.32 13.68
C PRO A 288 -11.46 -23.31 13.89
N SER A 289 -12.32 -23.18 12.88
CA SER A 289 -13.49 -22.30 12.85
C SER A 289 -14.61 -22.83 13.72
#